data_AF-A0AAW8QLV0-F1
#
_entry.id   AF-A0AAW8QLV0-F1
#
_cell.length_a   1.000
_cell.length_b   1.000
_cell.length_c   1.000
_cell.angle_alpha   90.00
_cell.angle_beta   90.00
_cell.angle_gamma   90.00
#
_symmetry.space_group_name_H-M   'P 1'
#
loop_
_entity.id
_entity.type
_entity.pdbx_description
1 polymer ?
#
loop_
_entity_poly.entity_id
_entity_poly.type
_entity_poly.pdbx_seq_one_letter_code
_entity_poly.pdbx_strand_id
1 'polypeptide(L)'
;MNRKYIGQICIRKGNENQEPAAVFVSGINSFQMLICRVINSGSLLMSYPDEEGELIDFDYKTLEVMRAEWFVENAERQVVRSKQYLNEVKGIKGASHE
;
A
#
# COMPACT_ATOMS: atom_id res chain seq x y z
N MET A 1 -14.58 -0.24 10.79
CA MET A 1 -13.47 -0.45 11.77
C MET A 1 -12.71 -1.76 11.51
N ASN A 2 -11.39 -1.69 11.43
CA ASN A 2 -10.49 -2.81 11.11
C ASN A 2 -10.46 -3.92 12.19
N ARG A 3 -10.68 -3.59 13.46
CA ARG A 3 -10.68 -4.56 14.59
C ARG A 3 -11.61 -5.76 14.41
N LYS A 4 -12.65 -5.65 13.58
CA LYS A 4 -13.60 -6.74 13.30
C LYS A 4 -12.96 -7.91 12.53
N TYR A 5 -11.82 -7.68 11.87
CA TYR A 5 -11.13 -8.68 11.05
C TYR A 5 -10.13 -9.53 11.85
N ILE A 6 -9.92 -9.28 13.15
CA ILE A 6 -9.01 -10.09 13.96
C ILE A 6 -9.41 -11.58 13.87
N GLY A 7 -8.43 -12.42 13.55
CA GLY A 7 -8.62 -13.86 13.34
C GLY A 7 -9.14 -14.23 11.95
N GLN A 8 -9.23 -13.28 11.02
CA GLN A 8 -9.76 -13.50 9.67
C GLN A 8 -8.71 -13.24 8.59
N ILE A 9 -8.96 -13.82 7.42
CA ILE A 9 -8.28 -13.45 6.18
C ILE A 9 -9.08 -12.32 5.55
N CYS A 10 -8.42 -11.23 5.19
CA CYS A 10 -9.01 -10.07 4.55
C CYS A 10 -8.06 -9.50 3.49
N ILE A 11 -8.52 -8.53 2.72
CA ILE A 11 -7.65 -7.73 1.84
C ILE A 11 -7.24 -6.49 2.62
N ARG A 12 -5.94 -6.26 2.75
CA ARG A 12 -5.41 -4.94 3.08
C ARG A 12 -5.26 -4.15 1.79
N LYS A 13 -5.91 -2.99 1.72
CA LYS A 13 -5.81 -2.12 0.54
C LYS A 13 -4.36 -1.67 0.33
N GLY A 14 -3.99 -1.50 -0.94
CA GLY A 14 -2.72 -0.89 -1.30
C GLY A 14 -2.71 0.60 -0.94
N ASN A 15 -1.51 1.15 -0.86
CA ASN A 15 -1.26 2.59 -0.74
C ASN A 15 -0.15 3.01 -1.71
N GLU A 16 0.29 4.26 -1.70
CA GLU A 16 1.31 4.76 -2.62
C GLU A 16 2.63 3.96 -2.64
N ASN A 17 2.95 3.27 -1.54
CA ASN A 17 4.23 2.57 -1.34
C ASN A 17 4.09 1.05 -1.35
N GLN A 18 2.87 0.52 -1.34
CA GLN A 18 2.62 -0.90 -1.19
C GLN A 18 1.37 -1.36 -1.93
N GLU A 19 1.48 -2.47 -2.66
CA GLU A 19 0.35 -3.09 -3.34
C GLU A 19 -0.70 -3.68 -2.39
N PRO A 20 -1.95 -3.85 -2.84
CA PRO A 20 -2.96 -4.60 -2.11
C PRO A 20 -2.54 -6.06 -1.89
N ALA A 21 -2.86 -6.60 -0.70
CA ALA A 21 -2.45 -7.94 -0.33
C ALA A 21 -3.53 -8.69 0.47
N ALA A 22 -3.61 -10.00 0.28
CA ALA A 22 -4.30 -10.89 1.20
C ALA A 22 -3.50 -11.00 2.49
N VAL A 23 -4.14 -10.72 3.63
CA VAL A 23 -3.51 -10.75 4.94
C VAL A 23 -4.33 -11.59 5.90
N PHE A 24 -3.65 -12.31 6.79
CA PHE A 24 -4.24 -12.82 8.02
C PHE A 24 -4.05 -11.77 9.11
N VAL A 25 -5.16 -11.25 9.64
CA VAL A 25 -5.14 -10.25 10.71
C VAL A 25 -5.06 -10.99 12.03
N SER A 26 -3.96 -10.77 12.74
CA SER A 26 -3.77 -11.27 14.09
C SER A 26 -4.11 -10.18 15.11
N GLY A 27 -3.77 -10.40 16.39
CA GLY A 27 -4.10 -9.49 17.47
C GLY A 27 -3.43 -8.11 17.36
N ILE A 28 -3.54 -7.37 18.46
CA ILE A 28 -2.98 -6.04 18.62
C ILE A 28 -1.60 -6.15 19.29
N ASN A 29 -0.61 -5.42 18.77
CA ASN A 29 0.73 -5.35 19.37
C ASN A 29 0.81 -4.33 20.52
N SER A 30 1.97 -4.21 21.17
CA SER A 30 2.20 -3.23 22.25
C SER A 30 2.06 -1.77 21.83
N PHE A 31 2.10 -1.49 20.52
CA PHE A 31 1.91 -0.15 19.93
C PHE A 31 0.47 0.09 19.50
N GLN A 32 -0.48 -0.74 19.95
CA GLN A 32 -1.90 -0.61 19.62
C GLN A 32 -2.21 -0.69 18.12
N MET A 33 -1.38 -1.41 17.35
CA MET A 33 -1.62 -1.68 15.93
C MET A 33 -2.02 -3.13 15.70
N LEU A 34 -2.89 -3.36 14.72
CA LEU A 34 -3.18 -4.70 14.22
C LEU A 34 -1.98 -5.24 13.45
N ILE A 35 -1.62 -6.48 13.73
CA ILE A 35 -0.59 -7.19 12.98
C ILE A 35 -1.26 -7.92 11.79
N CYS A 36 -0.90 -7.52 10.57
CA CYS A 36 -1.42 -8.09 9.33
C CYS A 36 -0.33 -8.89 8.63
N ARG A 37 -0.38 -10.22 8.73
CA ARG A 37 0.60 -11.12 8.09
C ARG A 37 0.21 -11.35 6.63
N VAL A 38 1.09 -11.05 5.70
CA VAL A 38 0.83 -11.27 4.26
C VAL A 38 0.85 -12.78 3.98
N ILE A 39 -0.19 -13.27 3.31
CA ILE A 39 -0.30 -14.69 2.95
C ILE A 39 0.78 -15.03 1.92
N ASN A 40 1.40 -16.21 2.08
CA ASN A 40 2.50 -16.71 1.24
C ASN A 40 3.75 -15.82 1.20
N SER A 41 3.94 -14.98 2.23
CA SER A 41 5.13 -14.14 2.39
C SER A 41 5.63 -14.16 3.85
N GLY A 42 6.89 -13.79 4.03
CA GLY A 42 7.46 -13.44 5.34
C GLY A 42 7.12 -12.01 5.79
N SER A 43 6.46 -11.22 4.94
CA SER A 43 6.14 -9.82 5.21
C SER A 43 5.05 -9.65 6.28
N LEU A 44 5.24 -8.63 7.10
CA LEU A 44 4.31 -8.22 8.15
C LEU A 44 3.97 -6.75 7.96
N LEU A 45 2.67 -6.46 7.94
CA LEU A 45 2.10 -5.13 7.78
C LEU A 45 1.37 -4.73 9.05
N MET A 46 1.12 -3.43 9.18
CA MET A 46 0.39 -2.88 10.31
C MET A 46 -0.80 -2.07 9.79
N SER A 47 -1.88 -2.13 10.56
CA SER A 47 -3.10 -1.36 10.32
C SER A 47 -3.62 -0.83 11.66
N TYR A 48 -4.22 0.35 11.68
CA TYR A 48 -4.80 0.87 12.92
C TYR A 48 -6.13 0.15 13.22
N PRO A 49 -6.40 -0.30 14.46
CA PRO A 49 -7.62 -1.05 14.80
C PRO A 49 -8.92 -0.28 14.52
N ASP A 50 -8.90 1.03 14.74
CA ASP A 50 -10.07 1.89 14.66
C ASP A 50 -10.18 2.62 13.30
N GLU A 51 -9.19 2.46 12.42
CA GLU A 51 -9.27 2.95 11.04
C GLU A 51 -10.33 2.17 10.26
N GLU A 52 -10.96 2.87 9.31
CA GLU A 52 -12.03 2.34 8.50
C GLU A 52 -11.64 2.31 7.03
N GLY A 53 -11.94 1.19 6.38
CA GLY A 53 -11.76 1.04 4.95
C GLY A 53 -10.37 0.61 4.51
N GLU A 54 -9.38 0.50 5.40
CA GLU A 54 -8.06 -0.07 5.07
C GLU A 54 -8.14 -1.60 4.87
N LEU A 55 -8.98 -2.28 5.65
CA LEU A 55 -9.24 -3.72 5.52
C LEU A 55 -10.66 -3.98 4.98
N ILE A 56 -10.77 -4.87 4.00
CA ILE A 56 -12.04 -5.30 3.39
C ILE A 56 -12.15 -6.82 3.35
N ASP A 57 -13.38 -7.33 3.26
CA ASP A 57 -13.64 -8.77 3.16
C ASP A 57 -12.85 -9.40 2.00
N PHE A 58 -12.35 -10.61 2.21
CA PHE A 58 -11.55 -11.29 1.20
C PHE A 58 -12.44 -11.78 0.05
N ASP A 59 -12.17 -11.26 -1.15
CA ASP A 59 -12.61 -11.81 -2.42
C ASP A 59 -11.43 -11.85 -3.39
N TYR A 60 -11.13 -13.04 -3.92
CA TYR A 60 -9.94 -13.24 -4.76
C TYR A 60 -10.00 -12.38 -6.03
N LYS A 61 -11.17 -12.25 -6.66
CA LYS A 61 -11.33 -11.48 -7.88
C LYS A 61 -11.14 -9.99 -7.61
N THR A 62 -11.70 -9.47 -6.52
CA THR A 62 -11.49 -8.11 -6.05
C THR A 62 -10.01 -7.85 -5.80
N LEU A 63 -9.29 -8.75 -5.12
CA LEU A 63 -7.86 -8.58 -4.86
C LEU A 63 -7.05 -8.45 -6.16
N GLU A 64 -7.32 -9.31 -7.14
CA GLU A 64 -6.60 -9.29 -8.43
C GLU A 64 -6.89 -8.02 -9.23
N VAL A 65 -8.13 -7.52 -9.22
CA VAL A 65 -8.49 -6.23 -9.84
C VAL A 65 -7.73 -5.09 -9.15
N MET A 66 -7.77 -5.03 -7.81
CA MET A 66 -7.09 -3.98 -7.06
C MET A 66 -5.58 -3.98 -7.30
N ARG A 67 -4.95 -5.15 -7.43
CA ARG A 67 -3.53 -5.27 -7.77
C ARG A 67 -3.23 -4.74 -9.16
N ALA A 68 -4.07 -5.07 -10.14
CA ALA A 68 -3.93 -4.57 -11.50
C ALA A 68 -4.08 -3.04 -11.56
N GLU A 69 -5.11 -2.48 -10.90
CA GLU A 69 -5.32 -1.03 -10.78
C GLU A 69 -4.11 -0.35 -10.12
N TRP A 70 -3.67 -0.88 -8.98
CA TRP A 70 -2.50 -0.34 -8.27
C TRP A 70 -1.23 -0.38 -9.13
N PHE A 71 -1.03 -1.45 -9.91
CA PHE A 71 0.14 -1.58 -10.78
C PHE A 71 0.14 -0.49 -11.86
N VAL A 72 -1.01 -0.21 -12.47
CA VAL A 72 -1.16 0.87 -13.46
C VAL A 72 -0.87 2.23 -12.83
N GLU A 73 -1.53 2.55 -11.71
CA GLU A 73 -1.32 3.81 -10.99
C GLU A 73 0.14 3.99 -10.55
N ASN A 74 0.76 2.92 -10.05
CA ASN A 74 2.15 2.96 -9.64
C ASN A 74 3.07 3.20 -10.84
N ALA A 75 2.83 2.54 -11.99
CA ALA A 75 3.60 2.77 -13.20
C ALA A 75 3.51 4.24 -13.65
N GLU A 76 2.32 4.84 -13.62
CA GLU A 76 2.12 6.26 -13.92
C GLU A 76 2.90 7.17 -12.96
N ARG A 77 2.86 6.89 -11.65
CA ARG A 77 3.68 7.61 -10.65
C ARG A 77 5.17 7.50 -10.96
N GLN A 78 5.65 6.30 -11.35
CA GLN A 78 7.06 6.11 -11.72
C GLN A 78 7.44 6.89 -12.97
N VAL A 79 6.55 6.98 -13.97
CA VAL A 79 6.78 7.82 -15.15
C VAL A 79 6.90 9.29 -14.76
N VAL A 80 6.01 9.80 -13.90
CA VAL A 80 6.09 11.19 -13.40
C VAL A 80 7.40 11.44 -12.66
N ARG A 81 7.77 10.57 -11.72
CA ARG A 81 9.03 10.66 -10.96
C ARG A 81 10.25 10.62 -11.88
N SER A 82 10.23 9.73 -12.88
CA SER A 82 11.32 9.61 -13.86
C SER A 82 11.43 10.87 -14.73
N LYS A 83 10.31 11.50 -15.11
CA LYS A 83 10.32 12.79 -15.84
C LYS A 83 10.87 13.93 -14.99
N GLN A 84 10.50 13.99 -13.71
CA GLN A 84 11.05 14.98 -12.78
C GLN A 84 12.57 14.82 -12.67
N TYR A 85 13.03 13.60 -12.41
CA TYR A 85 14.46 13.29 -12.37
C TYR A 85 15.17 13.63 -13.68
N LEU A 86 14.57 13.31 -14.83
CA LEU A 86 15.13 13.67 -16.13
C LEU A 86 15.27 15.19 -16.30
N ASN A 87 14.31 15.99 -15.83
CA ASN A 87 14.37 17.45 -15.89
C ASN A 87 15.46 18.02 -14.97
N GLU A 88 15.61 17.46 -13.78
CA GLU A 88 16.68 17.80 -12.84
C GLU A 88 18.06 17.51 -13.46
N VAL A 89 18.25 16.31 -14.03
CA VAL A 89 19.51 15.89 -14.67
C VAL A 89 19.81 16.69 -15.94
N LYS A 90 18.78 17.03 -16.75
CA LYS A 90 18.94 17.86 -17.95
C LYS A 90 19.34 19.31 -17.64
N GLY A 91 19.36 19.71 -16.37
CA GLY A 91 19.92 21.00 -15.99
C GLY A 91 19.03 22.18 -16.36
N ILE A 92 17.75 22.13 -16.03
CA ILE A 92 17.10 23.37 -15.56
C ILE A 92 17.62 23.62 -14.14
N LYS A 93 18.92 23.92 -14.03
CA LYS A 93 19.37 24.86 -13.02
C LYS A 93 18.70 26.17 -13.42
N GLY A 94 17.56 26.49 -12.78
CA GLY A 94 17.05 27.85 -12.79
C GLY A 94 18.24 28.76 -12.50
N ALA A 95 18.47 29.69 -13.42
CA ALA A 95 19.51 30.69 -13.41
C ALA A 95 19.98 31.05 -11.99
N SER A 96 21.11 30.49 -11.59
CA SER A 96 22.05 31.18 -10.73
C SER A 96 22.89 32.09 -11.64
N HIS A 97 22.28 33.12 -12.20
CA HIS A 97 22.97 34.21 -12.85
C HIS A 97 22.14 35.49 -12.70
N GLU A 98 22.72 36.39 -11.92
CA GLU A 98 22.48 37.84 -11.80
C GLU A 98 21.26 38.31 -10.97
#